data_AF-A0A927G0D2-F1
#
_entry.id   AF-A0A927G0D2-F1
#
_cell.length_a   1.000
_cell.length_b   1.000
_cell.length_c   1.000
_cell.angle_alpha   90.00
_cell.angle_beta   90.00
_cell.angle_gamma   90.00
#
_symmetry.space_group_name_H-M   'P 1'
#
loop_
_entity.id
_entity.type
_entity.pdbx_description
1 polymer ?
#
loop_
_entity_poly.entity_id
_entity_poly.type
_entity_poly.pdbx_seq_one_letter_code
_entity_poly.pdbx_strand_id
1 'polypeptide(L)'
;MKKKFIVFTLILVFLIPMVKQNHSDASINGILLKDFVSLTFYTSKAFIPNYHLLEELIVLPETSFNENDAIEMIRRMGRVDSSILEALVSNHVKITFFNGKLTDQPSASHLKGLKPRGYSAKGPSWDDVPGIGGSKTVLVKIGHSHSGLGHGSLNLELHETAHTIDQHIFNMIRHDEDFHKIWREEAPKMFPNLAYFIDYPEEYFAEAFVYYYYSNDSREQLKQKAPLTEQFFSELIESIRLMNMDEQN
;
A
#
# COMPACT_ATOMS: atom_id res chain seq x y z
N MET A 1 56.88 6.18 -42.96
CA MET A 1 56.03 4.97 -43.06
C MET A 1 55.20 4.86 -41.78
N LYS A 2 53.87 4.87 -41.93
CA LYS A 2 52.90 5.15 -40.85
C LYS A 2 52.72 3.94 -39.92
N LYS A 3 52.94 4.13 -38.61
CA LYS A 3 52.56 3.18 -37.56
C LYS A 3 51.03 3.18 -37.44
N LYS A 4 50.38 2.06 -37.72
CA LYS A 4 48.94 1.87 -37.50
C LYS A 4 48.71 1.56 -36.03
N PHE A 5 48.19 2.52 -35.27
CA PHE A 5 47.59 2.26 -33.97
C PHE A 5 46.21 1.64 -34.22
N ILE A 6 46.04 0.37 -33.85
CA ILE A 6 44.73 -0.27 -33.77
C ILE A 6 44.17 0.12 -32.40
N VAL A 7 43.24 1.08 -32.39
CA VAL A 7 42.44 1.41 -31.21
C VAL A 7 41.35 0.36 -31.11
N PHE A 8 41.43 -0.52 -30.13
CA PHE A 8 40.37 -1.45 -29.79
C PHE A 8 39.35 -0.70 -28.93
N THR A 9 38.34 -0.12 -29.56
CA THR A 9 37.24 0.54 -28.86
C THR A 9 36.37 -0.54 -28.23
N LEU A 10 36.54 -0.76 -26.92
CA LEU A 10 35.64 -1.56 -26.09
C LEU A 10 34.28 -0.84 -26.06
N ILE A 11 33.38 -1.24 -26.95
CA ILE A 11 31.97 -0.84 -26.89
C ILE A 11 31.37 -1.57 -25.69
N LEU A 12 31.41 -0.92 -24.53
CA LEU A 12 30.58 -1.28 -23.39
C LEU A 12 29.14 -0.97 -23.79
N VAL A 13 28.45 -1.95 -24.37
CA VAL A 13 26.99 -1.86 -24.55
C VAL A 13 26.41 -1.85 -23.14
N PHE A 14 26.10 -0.65 -22.64
CA PHE A 14 25.18 -0.52 -21.52
C PHE A 14 23.91 -1.27 -21.92
N LEU A 15 23.66 -2.40 -21.26
CA LEU A 15 22.35 -3.04 -21.19
C LEU A 15 21.42 -2.06 -20.47
N ILE A 16 20.99 -1.02 -21.18
CA ILE A 16 19.82 -0.26 -20.80
C ILE A 16 18.68 -1.27 -20.93
N PRO A 17 17.94 -1.59 -19.85
CA PRO A 17 16.76 -2.43 -19.97
C PRO A 17 15.82 -1.72 -20.94
N MET A 18 15.70 -2.29 -22.14
CA MET A 18 14.71 -1.86 -23.12
C MET A 18 13.37 -2.33 -22.56
N VAL A 19 12.75 -1.47 -21.73
CA VAL A 19 11.39 -1.69 -21.26
C VAL A 19 10.52 -1.76 -22.49
N LYS A 20 10.04 -2.96 -22.80
CA LYS A 20 9.13 -3.21 -23.91
C LYS A 20 7.81 -2.59 -23.50
N GLN A 21 7.49 -1.40 -24.02
CA GLN A 21 6.22 -0.73 -23.77
C GLN A 21 5.09 -1.56 -24.37
N ASN A 22 4.51 -2.45 -23.57
CA ASN A 22 3.22 -3.03 -23.86
C ASN A 22 2.16 -2.02 -23.39
N HIS A 23 1.75 -1.14 -24.31
CA HIS A 23 0.59 -0.29 -24.11
C HIS A 23 -0.68 -1.15 -24.18
N SER A 24 -1.08 -1.77 -23.07
CA SER A 24 -2.40 -2.42 -22.97
C SER A 24 -3.28 -1.91 -21.84
N ASP A 25 -2.78 -1.09 -20.91
CA ASP A 25 -3.61 -0.45 -19.87
C ASP A 25 -3.28 1.04 -19.75
N ALA A 26 -3.97 1.88 -20.55
CA ALA A 26 -3.79 3.33 -20.57
C ALA A 26 -4.15 4.06 -19.25
N SER A 27 -4.53 3.33 -18.19
CA SER A 27 -4.93 3.86 -16.88
C SER A 27 -3.90 3.68 -15.77
N ILE A 28 -2.89 2.82 -15.95
CA ILE A 28 -1.87 2.54 -14.92
C ILE A 28 -0.61 3.35 -15.24
N ASN A 29 -0.28 4.32 -14.39
CA ASN A 29 0.97 5.07 -14.50
C ASN A 29 2.10 4.34 -13.76
N GLY A 30 2.83 3.46 -14.47
CA GLY A 30 3.97 2.73 -13.94
C GLY A 30 4.14 1.32 -14.52
N ILE A 31 5.05 0.55 -13.94
CA ILE A 31 5.40 -0.82 -14.34
C ILE A 31 4.85 -1.78 -13.28
N LEU A 32 4.03 -2.76 -13.67
CA LEU A 32 3.59 -3.81 -12.73
C LEU A 32 4.80 -4.58 -12.20
N LEU A 33 4.77 -4.96 -10.93
CA LEU A 33 5.88 -5.65 -10.26
C LEU A 33 6.25 -6.96 -10.97
N LYS A 34 5.28 -7.69 -11.54
CA LYS A 34 5.57 -8.90 -12.34
C LYS A 34 6.38 -8.64 -13.61
N ASP A 35 6.28 -7.43 -14.16
CA ASP A 35 6.96 -7.00 -15.38
C ASP A 35 8.24 -6.21 -15.07
N PHE A 36 8.51 -5.92 -13.79
CA PHE A 36 9.66 -5.13 -13.38
C PHE A 36 10.95 -5.97 -13.35
N VAL A 37 11.96 -5.52 -14.10
CA VAL A 37 13.25 -6.22 -14.23
C VAL A 37 14.32 -5.52 -13.41
N SER A 38 14.65 -6.09 -12.25
CA SER A 38 15.80 -5.69 -11.42
C SER A 38 16.42 -6.90 -10.73
N LEU A 39 17.75 -6.93 -10.64
CA LEU A 39 18.47 -7.97 -9.90
C LEU A 39 18.12 -7.94 -8.41
N THR A 40 17.99 -6.75 -7.82
CA THR A 40 17.63 -6.58 -6.40
C THR A 40 16.29 -7.24 -6.11
N PHE A 41 15.28 -6.91 -6.93
CA PHE A 41 13.93 -7.49 -6.84
C PHE A 41 13.92 -9.00 -7.07
N TYR A 42 14.66 -9.48 -8.07
CA TYR A 42 14.79 -10.91 -8.35
C TYR A 42 15.33 -11.67 -7.14
N THR A 43 16.37 -11.13 -6.49
CA THR A 43 16.97 -11.76 -5.30
C THR A 43 16.10 -11.66 -4.04
N SER A 44 15.26 -10.63 -3.92
CA SER A 44 14.39 -10.44 -2.75
C SER A 44 13.11 -11.28 -2.79
N LYS A 45 12.65 -11.71 -3.98
CA LYS A 45 11.36 -12.43 -4.18
C LYS A 45 11.17 -13.61 -3.21
N ALA A 46 12.21 -14.40 -2.99
CA ALA A 46 12.15 -15.60 -2.15
C ALA A 46 11.86 -15.30 -0.66
N PHE A 47 12.07 -14.07 -0.20
CA PHE A 47 11.92 -13.68 1.21
C PHE A 47 10.67 -12.85 1.49
N ILE A 48 9.83 -12.64 0.47
CA ILE A 48 8.61 -11.85 0.56
C ILE A 48 7.42 -12.81 0.58
N PRO A 49 6.65 -12.88 1.68
CA PRO A 49 5.43 -13.67 1.73
C PRO A 49 4.43 -13.17 0.68
N ASN A 50 3.62 -14.08 0.13
CA ASN A 50 2.57 -13.76 -0.84
C ASN A 50 3.05 -13.00 -2.10
N TYR A 51 4.34 -13.08 -2.46
CA TYR A 51 4.90 -12.32 -3.58
C TYR A 51 4.13 -12.50 -4.89
N HIS A 52 3.63 -13.71 -5.18
CA HIS A 52 2.86 -14.00 -6.39
C HIS A 52 1.51 -13.24 -6.48
N LEU A 53 0.94 -12.82 -5.36
CA LEU A 53 -0.23 -11.93 -5.34
C LEU A 53 0.21 -10.47 -5.45
N LEU A 54 1.29 -10.11 -4.77
CA LEU A 54 1.84 -8.75 -4.80
C LEU A 54 2.33 -8.35 -6.20
N GLU A 55 2.84 -9.30 -6.99
CA GLU A 55 3.29 -9.03 -8.36
C GLU A 55 2.14 -8.64 -9.32
N GLU A 56 0.91 -8.98 -8.95
CA GLU A 56 -0.32 -8.58 -9.64
C GLU A 56 -0.92 -7.26 -9.09
N LEU A 57 -0.60 -6.89 -7.85
CA LEU A 57 -1.15 -5.70 -7.18
C LEU A 57 -0.28 -4.47 -7.34
N ILE A 58 1.04 -4.62 -7.29
CA ILE A 58 1.97 -3.51 -7.08
C ILE A 58 2.43 -2.93 -8.41
N VAL A 59 2.37 -1.60 -8.52
CA VAL A 59 2.86 -0.82 -9.65
C VAL A 59 4.02 0.03 -9.16
N LEU A 60 5.17 -0.09 -9.83
CA LEU A 60 6.40 0.65 -9.53
C LEU A 60 6.59 1.83 -10.48
N PRO A 61 7.30 2.90 -10.07
CA PRO A 61 7.60 4.02 -10.96
C PRO A 61 8.44 3.61 -12.17
N GLU A 62 8.23 4.26 -13.32
CA GLU A 62 9.13 4.16 -14.48
C GLU A 62 10.46 4.92 -14.27
N THR A 63 10.46 5.88 -13.34
CA THR A 63 11.64 6.69 -13.00
C THR A 63 12.49 6.01 -11.93
N SER A 64 13.74 6.44 -11.75
CA SER A 64 14.59 5.90 -10.69
C SER A 64 13.99 6.11 -9.29
N PHE A 65 14.01 5.08 -8.46
CA PHE A 65 13.58 5.11 -7.07
C PHE A 65 14.53 4.30 -6.18
N ASN A 66 14.35 4.41 -4.86
CA ASN A 66 15.06 3.54 -3.92
C ASN A 66 14.44 2.14 -3.90
N GLU A 67 15.06 1.19 -4.58
CA GLU A 67 14.56 -0.19 -4.67
C GLU A 67 14.47 -0.87 -3.30
N ASN A 68 15.39 -0.60 -2.37
CA ASN A 68 15.37 -1.23 -1.05
C ASN A 68 14.14 -0.77 -0.25
N ASP A 69 13.80 0.51 -0.30
CA ASP A 69 12.60 1.03 0.38
C ASP A 69 11.33 0.41 -0.22
N ALA A 70 11.26 0.30 -1.55
CA ALA A 70 10.14 -0.36 -2.23
C ALA A 70 10.03 -1.84 -1.85
N ILE A 71 11.14 -2.58 -1.84
CA ILE A 71 11.18 -3.99 -1.42
C ILE A 71 10.67 -4.14 0.02
N GLU A 72 11.08 -3.26 0.92
CA GLU A 72 10.64 -3.28 2.32
C GLU A 72 9.14 -2.97 2.47
N MET A 73 8.60 -2.05 1.66
CA MET A 73 7.15 -1.81 1.57
C MET A 73 6.41 -3.06 1.10
N ILE A 74 6.88 -3.69 0.02
CA ILE A 74 6.31 -4.93 -0.53
C ILE A 74 6.35 -6.03 0.53
N ARG A 75 7.46 -6.17 1.25
CA ARG A 75 7.64 -7.16 2.31
C ARG A 75 6.63 -6.98 3.46
N ARG A 76 6.29 -5.74 3.81
CA ARG A 76 5.25 -5.45 4.81
C ARG A 76 3.85 -5.77 4.28
N MET A 77 3.55 -5.39 3.04
CA MET A 77 2.30 -5.75 2.38
C MET A 77 2.10 -7.27 2.27
N GLY A 78 3.19 -8.03 2.05
CA GLY A 78 3.13 -9.48 1.99
C GLY A 78 2.67 -10.17 3.26
N ARG A 79 2.68 -9.48 4.41
CA ARG A 79 2.18 -10.01 5.68
C ARG A 79 0.65 -10.01 5.78
N VAL A 80 -0.03 -9.27 4.91
CA VAL A 80 -1.49 -9.30 4.82
C VAL A 80 -1.94 -10.71 4.44
N ASP A 81 -3.08 -11.14 5.00
CA ASP A 81 -3.62 -12.47 4.75
C ASP A 81 -3.81 -12.72 3.25
N SER A 82 -3.45 -13.92 2.78
CA SER A 82 -3.48 -14.24 1.36
C SER A 82 -4.88 -14.12 0.78
N SER A 83 -5.94 -14.45 1.52
CA SER A 83 -7.31 -14.36 1.01
C SER A 83 -7.77 -12.92 0.81
N ILE A 84 -7.27 -11.98 1.62
CA ILE A 84 -7.48 -10.54 1.39
C ILE A 84 -6.71 -10.09 0.15
N LEU A 85 -5.44 -10.51 0.01
CA LEU A 85 -4.63 -10.15 -1.17
C LEU A 85 -5.23 -10.72 -2.46
N GLU A 86 -5.74 -11.95 -2.45
CA GLU A 86 -6.49 -12.57 -3.54
C GLU A 86 -7.73 -11.75 -3.90
N ALA A 87 -8.51 -11.35 -2.89
CA ALA A 87 -9.70 -10.54 -3.12
C ALA A 87 -9.36 -9.16 -3.72
N LEU A 88 -8.25 -8.54 -3.33
CA LEU A 88 -7.74 -7.32 -3.96
C LEU A 88 -7.37 -7.55 -5.43
N VAL A 89 -6.72 -8.67 -5.76
CA VAL A 89 -6.36 -9.05 -7.14
C VAL A 89 -7.64 -9.23 -7.97
N SER A 90 -8.59 -10.02 -7.48
CA SER A 90 -9.87 -10.28 -8.14
C SER A 90 -10.71 -9.02 -8.34
N ASN A 91 -10.59 -8.04 -7.44
CA ASN A 91 -11.25 -6.74 -7.56
C ASN A 91 -10.50 -5.73 -8.44
N HIS A 92 -9.40 -6.14 -9.06
CA HIS A 92 -8.54 -5.31 -9.91
C HIS A 92 -7.98 -4.08 -9.19
N VAL A 93 -7.66 -4.21 -7.89
CA VAL A 93 -6.99 -3.15 -7.14
C VAL A 93 -5.53 -3.03 -7.59
N LYS A 94 -5.02 -1.80 -7.62
CA LYS A 94 -3.60 -1.50 -7.86
C LYS A 94 -3.03 -0.65 -6.74
N ILE A 95 -1.88 -1.04 -6.23
CA ILE A 95 -1.11 -0.31 -5.22
C ILE A 95 0.09 0.30 -5.92
N THR A 96 -0.01 1.58 -6.22
CA THR A 96 0.98 2.31 -7.01
C THR A 96 1.96 3.03 -6.09
N PHE A 97 3.21 2.63 -6.19
CA PHE A 97 4.31 3.28 -5.51
C PHE A 97 4.76 4.46 -6.34
N PHE A 98 5.00 5.60 -5.68
CA PHE A 98 5.42 6.80 -6.38
C PHE A 98 6.57 7.53 -5.69
N ASN A 99 7.24 8.39 -6.47
CA ASN A 99 8.18 9.40 -6.01
C ASN A 99 7.59 10.80 -6.22
N GLY A 100 8.15 11.80 -5.52
CA GLY A 100 7.74 13.19 -5.68
C GLY A 100 6.44 13.51 -4.93
N LYS A 101 5.52 14.25 -5.56
CA LYS A 101 4.25 14.63 -4.94
C LYS A 101 3.14 13.69 -5.34
N LEU A 102 2.20 13.47 -4.42
CA LEU A 102 0.99 12.70 -4.68
C LEU A 102 0.16 13.32 -5.82
N THR A 103 0.07 14.64 -5.84
CA THR A 103 -0.68 15.42 -6.84
C THR A 103 0.00 15.48 -8.22
N ASP A 104 1.23 14.95 -8.36
CA ASP A 104 1.84 14.75 -9.68
C ASP A 104 1.38 13.43 -10.32
N GLN A 105 0.72 12.55 -9.56
CA GLN A 105 0.11 11.34 -10.10
C GLN A 105 -1.18 11.68 -10.86
N PRO A 106 -1.38 11.15 -12.10
CA PRO A 106 -2.55 11.48 -12.91
C PRO A 106 -3.88 11.29 -12.18
N SER A 107 -4.03 10.19 -11.44
CA SER A 107 -5.25 9.86 -10.69
C SER A 107 -5.54 10.81 -9.53
N ALA A 108 -4.53 11.51 -8.99
CA ALA A 108 -4.67 12.44 -7.87
C ALA A 108 -4.40 13.91 -8.24
N SER A 109 -4.14 14.20 -9.53
CA SER A 109 -3.82 15.55 -10.02
C SER A 109 -4.89 16.60 -9.73
N HIS A 110 -6.16 16.17 -9.67
CA HIS A 110 -7.30 17.01 -9.33
C HIS A 110 -7.29 17.51 -7.86
N LEU A 111 -6.45 16.93 -6.99
CA LEU A 111 -6.31 17.32 -5.58
C LEU A 111 -5.28 18.43 -5.36
N LYS A 112 -4.61 18.90 -6.41
CA LYS A 112 -3.56 19.92 -6.32
C LYS A 112 -4.05 21.20 -5.65
N GLY A 113 -3.34 21.62 -4.59
CA GLY A 113 -3.68 22.77 -3.77
C GLY A 113 -4.87 22.57 -2.82
N LEU A 114 -5.54 21.42 -2.85
CA LEU A 114 -6.65 21.10 -1.96
C LEU A 114 -6.16 20.53 -0.63
N LYS A 115 -7.02 20.59 0.40
CA LYS A 115 -6.73 20.05 1.73
C LYS A 115 -7.42 18.71 1.96
N PRO A 116 -6.75 17.76 2.66
CA PRO A 116 -7.42 16.58 3.16
C PRO A 116 -8.50 16.93 4.19
N ARG A 117 -9.51 16.07 4.29
CA ARG A 117 -10.54 16.18 5.32
C ARG A 117 -9.90 16.02 6.71
N GLY A 118 -10.39 16.77 7.70
CA GLY A 118 -9.87 16.72 9.08
C GLY A 118 -8.57 17.50 9.31
N TYR A 119 -7.89 17.95 8.25
CA TYR A 119 -6.66 18.71 8.37
C TYR A 119 -6.95 20.19 8.65
N SER A 120 -6.20 20.79 9.56
CA SER A 120 -6.37 22.21 9.89
C SER A 120 -6.07 23.12 8.69
N ALA A 121 -6.60 24.34 8.70
CA ALA A 121 -6.32 25.35 7.66
C ALA A 121 -4.81 25.67 7.50
N LYS A 122 -4.01 25.48 8.56
CA LYS A 122 -2.55 25.64 8.53
C LYS A 122 -1.78 24.34 8.29
N GLY A 123 -2.47 23.20 8.24
CA GLY A 123 -1.88 21.88 7.96
C GLY A 123 -1.46 21.71 6.50
N PRO A 124 -0.85 20.56 6.17
CA PRO A 124 -0.44 20.26 4.81
C PRO A 124 -1.62 20.18 3.83
N SER A 125 -1.29 20.30 2.55
CA SER A 125 -2.20 20.07 1.43
C SER A 125 -2.00 18.65 0.86
N TRP A 126 -2.86 18.22 -0.06
CA TRP A 126 -2.65 16.94 -0.78
C TRP A 126 -1.32 16.89 -1.55
N ASP A 127 -0.71 18.05 -1.86
CA ASP A 127 0.64 18.09 -2.45
C ASP A 127 1.72 17.55 -1.52
N ASP A 128 1.48 17.57 -0.22
CA ASP A 128 2.44 17.23 0.83
C ASP A 128 2.14 15.86 1.50
N VAL A 129 0.96 15.30 1.24
CA VAL A 129 0.51 14.03 1.82
C VAL A 129 1.14 12.85 1.07
N PRO A 130 1.71 11.86 1.79
CA PRO A 130 2.48 10.79 1.15
C PRO A 130 1.64 9.62 0.64
N GLY A 131 0.32 9.58 0.89
CA GLY A 131 -0.52 8.49 0.39
C GLY A 131 -2.00 8.82 0.33
N ILE A 132 -2.73 8.01 -0.43
CA ILE A 132 -4.20 8.03 -0.49
C ILE A 132 -4.73 6.65 -0.85
N GLY A 133 -5.69 6.19 -0.05
CA GLY A 133 -6.45 4.95 -0.23
C GLY A 133 -7.94 5.16 -0.52
N GLY A 134 -8.70 4.08 -0.42
CA GLY A 134 -10.17 4.08 -0.54
C GLY A 134 -10.69 3.84 -1.95
N SER A 135 -9.92 4.17 -2.98
CA SER A 135 -10.26 3.82 -4.38
C SER A 135 -9.64 2.47 -4.79
N LYS A 136 -9.94 1.99 -6.00
CA LYS A 136 -9.24 0.82 -6.58
C LYS A 136 -7.77 1.11 -6.95
N THR A 137 -7.34 2.36 -6.89
CA THR A 137 -5.93 2.75 -7.01
C THR A 137 -5.47 3.35 -5.70
N VAL A 138 -4.60 2.64 -5.00
CA VAL A 138 -3.90 3.12 -3.80
C VAL A 138 -2.62 3.80 -4.25
N LEU A 139 -2.33 5.00 -3.75
CA LEU A 139 -1.05 5.67 -4.02
C LEU A 139 -0.25 5.76 -2.73
N VAL A 140 0.99 5.31 -2.73
CA VAL A 140 1.87 5.36 -1.56
C VAL A 140 3.28 5.79 -1.95
N LYS A 141 3.83 6.76 -1.22
CA LYS A 141 5.14 7.33 -1.53
C LYS A 141 6.27 6.43 -1.01
N ILE A 142 7.22 6.14 -1.89
CA ILE A 142 8.40 5.33 -1.54
C ILE A 142 9.19 6.04 -0.44
N GLY A 143 9.63 5.26 0.56
CA GLY A 143 10.45 5.73 1.67
C GLY A 143 9.69 6.53 2.75
N HIS A 144 8.36 6.65 2.66
CA HIS A 144 7.53 7.37 3.63
C HIS A 144 6.65 6.43 4.46
N SER A 145 7.08 5.18 4.65
CA SER A 145 6.26 4.17 5.33
C SER A 145 6.02 4.43 6.81
N HIS A 146 6.96 5.06 7.51
CA HIS A 146 6.91 5.18 8.96
C HIS A 146 6.26 6.48 9.44
N SER A 147 5.57 6.39 10.57
CA SER A 147 4.96 7.55 11.26
C SER A 147 5.95 8.71 11.40
N GLY A 148 5.45 9.93 11.18
CA GLY A 148 6.24 11.16 11.21
C GLY A 148 6.83 11.57 9.86
N LEU A 149 6.76 10.72 8.82
CA LEU A 149 7.19 11.04 7.46
C LEU A 149 6.04 11.66 6.64
N GLY A 150 5.40 12.69 7.20
CA GLY A 150 4.29 13.41 6.55
C GLY A 150 2.90 12.83 6.81
N HIS A 151 2.79 11.77 7.61
CA HIS A 151 1.52 11.18 8.05
C HIS A 151 1.64 10.64 9.49
N GLY A 152 0.50 10.38 10.14
CA GLY A 152 0.42 9.92 11.53
C GLY A 152 0.43 8.40 11.72
N SER A 153 0.05 7.63 10.70
CA SER A 153 -0.06 6.17 10.78
C SER A 153 1.25 5.47 11.13
N LEU A 154 1.16 4.34 11.85
CA LEU A 154 2.28 3.43 12.11
C LEU A 154 2.91 2.90 10.81
N ASN A 155 2.10 2.64 9.77
CA ASN A 155 2.59 2.22 8.46
C ASN A 155 1.71 2.72 7.31
N LEU A 156 2.29 3.55 6.43
CA LEU A 156 1.58 4.18 5.32
C LEU A 156 0.90 3.17 4.39
N GLU A 157 1.65 2.23 3.82
CA GLU A 157 1.14 1.36 2.78
C GLU A 157 0.05 0.40 3.26
N LEU A 158 0.14 -0.07 4.50
CA LEU A 158 -0.93 -0.84 5.12
C LEU A 158 -2.17 0.03 5.38
N HIS A 159 -1.98 1.26 5.87
CA HIS A 159 -3.08 2.18 6.19
C HIS A 159 -3.88 2.55 4.94
N GLU A 160 -3.22 3.03 3.90
CA GLU A 160 -3.90 3.43 2.66
C GLU A 160 -4.55 2.22 1.96
N THR A 161 -3.90 1.05 2.02
CA THR A 161 -4.52 -0.17 1.49
C THR A 161 -5.74 -0.60 2.30
N ALA A 162 -5.73 -0.39 3.62
CA ALA A 162 -6.86 -0.73 4.49
C ALA A 162 -8.12 0.09 4.16
N HIS A 163 -7.99 1.36 3.79
CA HIS A 163 -9.12 2.17 3.29
C HIS A 163 -9.77 1.54 2.05
N THR A 164 -8.95 0.99 1.15
CA THR A 164 -9.43 0.28 -0.05
C THR A 164 -10.05 -1.08 0.29
N ILE A 165 -9.48 -1.81 1.25
CA ILE A 165 -10.03 -3.08 1.75
C ILE A 165 -11.43 -2.85 2.37
N ASP A 166 -11.56 -1.88 3.27
CA ASP A 166 -12.85 -1.46 3.84
C ASP A 166 -13.88 -1.22 2.74
N GLN A 167 -13.54 -0.35 1.78
CA GLN A 167 -14.49 0.08 0.76
C GLN A 167 -14.87 -1.00 -0.26
N HIS A 168 -13.89 -1.79 -0.73
CA HIS A 168 -14.05 -2.64 -1.91
C HIS A 168 -14.05 -4.13 -1.62
N ILE A 169 -13.53 -4.57 -0.48
CA ILE A 169 -13.44 -5.99 -0.12
C ILE A 169 -14.46 -6.32 0.97
N PHE A 170 -14.59 -5.46 1.98
CA PHE A 170 -15.54 -5.63 3.08
C PHE A 170 -16.79 -4.76 2.98
N ASN A 171 -17.09 -4.27 1.77
CA ASN A 171 -18.34 -3.59 1.44
C ASN A 171 -18.69 -2.40 2.37
N MET A 172 -17.72 -1.51 2.60
CA MET A 172 -17.83 -0.33 3.45
C MET A 172 -18.16 -0.68 4.90
N ILE A 173 -17.35 -1.57 5.50
CA ILE A 173 -17.49 -2.03 6.89
C ILE A 173 -17.46 -0.89 7.91
N ARG A 174 -16.87 0.26 7.56
CA ARG A 174 -17.01 1.52 8.31
C ARG A 174 -18.45 1.99 8.53
N HIS A 175 -19.44 1.40 7.87
CA HIS A 175 -20.86 1.70 8.07
C HIS A 175 -21.62 0.57 8.78
N ASP A 176 -20.96 -0.56 9.04
CA ASP A 176 -21.54 -1.70 9.73
C ASP A 176 -21.91 -1.35 11.18
N GLU A 177 -23.08 -1.79 11.63
CA GLU A 177 -23.58 -1.44 12.97
C GLU A 177 -22.79 -2.11 14.09
N ASP A 178 -22.31 -3.33 13.87
CA ASP A 178 -21.53 -4.06 14.86
C ASP A 178 -20.11 -3.51 14.94
N PHE A 179 -19.49 -3.19 13.79
CA PHE A 179 -18.23 -2.44 13.77
C PHE A 179 -18.36 -1.09 14.48
N HIS A 180 -19.44 -0.33 14.27
CA HIS A 180 -19.65 0.94 14.96
C HIS A 180 -19.77 0.81 16.47
N LYS A 181 -20.32 -0.29 17.00
CA LYS A 181 -20.37 -0.54 18.45
C LYS A 181 -18.95 -0.76 18.98
N ILE A 182 -18.18 -1.60 18.30
CA ILE A 182 -16.78 -1.90 18.64
C ILE A 182 -15.93 -0.63 18.59
N TRP A 183 -15.99 0.12 17.49
CA TRP A 183 -15.26 1.37 17.30
C TRP A 183 -15.52 2.38 18.42
N ARG A 184 -16.80 2.63 18.76
CA ARG A 184 -17.16 3.59 19.82
C ARG A 184 -16.64 3.17 21.19
N GLU A 185 -16.53 1.88 21.44
CA GLU A 185 -16.00 1.36 22.70
C GLU A 185 -14.47 1.40 22.75
N GLU A 186 -13.78 1.05 21.67
CA GLU A 186 -12.36 0.73 21.70
C GLU A 186 -11.45 1.81 21.12
N ALA A 187 -11.94 2.68 20.21
CA ALA A 187 -11.10 3.73 19.63
C ALA A 187 -10.48 4.68 20.66
N PRO A 188 -11.21 5.17 21.70
CA PRO A 188 -10.60 6.00 22.74
C PRO A 188 -9.56 5.26 23.59
N LYS A 189 -9.67 3.93 23.72
CA LYS A 189 -8.72 3.09 24.47
C LYS A 189 -7.46 2.82 23.65
N MET A 190 -7.63 2.56 22.36
CA MET A 190 -6.55 2.24 21.43
C MET A 190 -5.71 3.48 21.09
N PHE A 191 -6.38 4.60 20.80
CA PHE A 191 -5.77 5.83 20.30
C PHE A 191 -6.09 7.04 21.19
N PRO A 192 -5.70 7.02 22.48
CA PRO A 192 -6.07 8.07 23.42
C PRO A 192 -5.55 9.44 22.96
N ASN A 193 -6.43 10.45 23.00
CA ASN A 193 -6.15 11.83 22.56
C ASN A 193 -5.84 12.01 21.07
N LEU A 194 -6.08 11.00 20.24
CA LEU A 194 -5.94 11.09 18.78
C LEU A 194 -7.33 11.20 18.15
N ALA A 195 -7.89 12.42 18.21
CA ALA A 195 -9.24 12.72 17.73
C ALA A 195 -9.51 12.19 16.32
N TYR A 196 -8.51 12.20 15.43
CA TYR A 196 -8.64 11.68 14.07
C TYR A 196 -9.11 10.22 14.01
N PHE A 197 -8.58 9.33 14.85
CA PHE A 197 -9.02 7.94 14.90
C PHE A 197 -10.26 7.72 15.78
N ILE A 198 -10.55 8.67 16.68
CA ILE A 198 -11.72 8.60 17.57
C ILE A 198 -12.99 9.09 16.84
N ASP A 199 -12.86 10.08 15.97
CA ASP A 199 -14.00 10.78 15.35
C ASP A 199 -14.38 10.20 13.98
N TYR A 200 -13.48 9.44 13.33
CA TYR A 200 -13.68 8.86 12.00
C TYR A 200 -13.54 7.32 12.03
N PRO A 201 -14.65 6.56 11.86
CA PRO A 201 -14.60 5.10 11.90
C PRO A 201 -13.74 4.49 10.80
N GLU A 202 -13.68 5.13 9.62
CA GLU A 202 -12.84 4.72 8.50
C GLU A 202 -11.35 4.78 8.85
N GLU A 203 -10.93 5.82 9.58
CA GLU A 203 -9.55 6.00 10.02
C GLU A 203 -9.20 5.04 11.16
N TYR A 204 -10.15 4.77 12.06
CA TYR A 204 -9.99 3.74 13.07
C TYR A 204 -9.78 2.36 12.45
N PHE A 205 -10.64 1.98 11.50
CA PHE A 205 -10.51 0.71 10.78
C PHE A 205 -9.12 0.58 10.15
N ALA A 206 -8.70 1.60 9.39
CA ALA A 206 -7.43 1.58 8.68
C ALA A 206 -6.23 1.47 9.64
N GLU A 207 -6.22 2.24 10.72
CA GLU A 207 -5.10 2.21 11.66
C GLU A 207 -5.11 0.93 12.52
N ALA A 208 -6.27 0.44 12.94
CA ALA A 208 -6.36 -0.84 13.64
C ALA A 208 -5.87 -2.00 12.74
N PHE A 209 -6.19 -1.97 11.44
CA PHE A 209 -5.70 -2.94 10.46
C PHE A 209 -4.17 -2.92 10.36
N VAL A 210 -3.56 -1.73 10.37
CA VAL A 210 -2.10 -1.58 10.43
C VAL A 210 -1.55 -2.29 11.66
N TYR A 211 -2.12 -2.05 12.85
CA TYR A 211 -1.66 -2.71 14.07
C TYR A 211 -1.80 -4.23 13.99
N TYR A 212 -2.86 -4.75 13.36
CA TYR A 212 -3.07 -6.18 13.20
C TYR A 212 -1.99 -6.86 12.33
N TYR A 213 -1.51 -6.21 11.27
CA TYR A 213 -0.58 -6.81 10.29
C TYR A 213 0.88 -6.33 10.37
N TYR A 214 1.16 -5.20 11.01
CA TYR A 214 2.49 -4.60 10.96
C TYR A 214 3.56 -5.44 11.66
N SER A 215 3.32 -5.89 12.89
CA SER A 215 4.20 -6.80 13.63
C SER A 215 3.45 -7.57 14.72
N ASN A 216 4.09 -8.60 15.27
CA ASN A 216 3.54 -9.31 16.44
C ASN A 216 3.33 -8.37 17.63
N ASP A 217 4.25 -7.43 17.85
CA ASP A 217 4.17 -6.48 18.95
C ASP A 217 3.01 -5.48 18.77
N SER A 218 2.77 -5.00 17.54
CA SER A 218 1.62 -4.13 17.28
C SER A 218 0.31 -4.90 17.40
N ARG A 219 0.28 -6.16 16.96
CA ARG A 219 -0.92 -7.01 17.07
C ARG A 219 -1.25 -7.32 18.52
N GLU A 220 -0.24 -7.59 19.35
CA GLU A 220 -0.43 -7.79 20.79
C GLU A 220 -0.94 -6.51 21.46
N GLN A 221 -0.45 -5.33 21.06
CA GLN A 221 -1.02 -4.06 21.54
C GLN A 221 -2.49 -3.88 21.15
N LEU A 222 -2.86 -4.23 19.91
CA LEU A 222 -4.26 -4.21 19.48
C LEU A 222 -5.11 -5.15 20.35
N LYS A 223 -4.66 -6.39 20.54
CA LYS A 223 -5.36 -7.37 21.37
C LYS A 223 -5.57 -6.90 22.81
N GLN A 224 -4.59 -6.21 23.39
CA GLN A 224 -4.67 -5.73 24.77
C GLN A 224 -5.60 -4.52 24.93
N LYS A 225 -5.60 -3.60 23.96
CA LYS A 225 -6.33 -2.32 24.06
C LYS A 225 -7.69 -2.33 23.37
N ALA A 226 -7.84 -3.14 22.34
CA ALA A 226 -9.02 -3.27 21.49
C ALA A 226 -9.28 -4.76 21.13
N PRO A 227 -9.51 -5.63 22.13
CA PRO A 227 -9.74 -7.06 21.91
C PRO A 227 -10.93 -7.38 21.01
N LEU A 228 -12.01 -6.59 21.05
CA LEU A 228 -13.17 -6.82 20.18
C LEU A 228 -12.81 -6.53 18.72
N THR A 229 -11.99 -5.52 18.47
CA THR A 229 -11.47 -5.20 17.13
C THR A 229 -10.53 -6.30 16.62
N GLU A 230 -9.66 -6.86 17.48
CA GLU A 230 -8.80 -7.98 17.09
C GLU A 230 -9.62 -9.23 16.72
N GLN A 231 -10.63 -9.54 17.52
CA GLN A 231 -11.56 -10.63 17.25
C GLN A 231 -12.33 -10.40 15.94
N PHE A 232 -12.85 -9.18 15.75
CA PHE A 232 -13.60 -8.80 14.56
C PHE A 232 -12.77 -8.97 13.28
N PHE A 233 -11.50 -8.56 13.28
CA PHE A 233 -10.62 -8.84 12.14
C PHE A 233 -10.40 -10.32 11.92
N SER A 234 -10.21 -11.11 12.98
CA SER A 234 -10.07 -12.56 12.85
C SER A 234 -11.31 -13.19 12.19
N GLU A 235 -12.51 -12.75 12.57
CA GLU A 235 -13.77 -13.24 12.00
C GLU A 235 -13.96 -12.82 10.54
N LEU A 236 -13.59 -11.58 10.17
CA LEU A 236 -13.62 -11.12 8.78
C LEU A 236 -12.68 -11.92 7.87
N ILE A 237 -11.46 -12.17 8.36
CA ILE A 237 -10.46 -12.95 7.62
C ILE A 237 -10.95 -14.38 7.41
N GLU A 238 -11.60 -14.97 8.41
CA GLU A 238 -12.16 -16.31 8.25
C GLU A 238 -13.34 -16.32 7.28
N SER A 239 -14.21 -15.31 7.33
CA SER A 239 -15.32 -15.17 6.38
C SER A 239 -14.84 -15.08 4.93
N ILE A 240 -13.80 -14.28 4.64
CA ILE A 240 -13.29 -14.16 3.27
C ILE A 240 -12.58 -15.43 2.79
N ARG A 241 -11.87 -16.14 3.68
CA ARG A 241 -11.28 -17.45 3.34
C ARG A 241 -12.34 -18.45 2.91
N LEU A 242 -13.45 -18.53 3.65
CA LEU A 242 -14.56 -19.42 3.31
C LEU A 242 -15.21 -19.04 1.98
N MET A 243 -15.42 -17.76 1.71
CA MET A 243 -15.96 -17.29 0.41
C MET A 243 -15.04 -17.69 -0.76
N ASN A 244 -13.72 -17.50 -0.62
CA ASN A 244 -12.77 -17.88 -1.68
C ASN A 244 -12.73 -19.40 -1.93
N MET A 245 -13.00 -20.23 -0.91
CA MET A 245 -13.08 -21.69 -1.08
C MET A 245 -14.34 -22.12 -1.84
N ASP A 246 -15.46 -21.43 -1.63
CA ASP A 246 -16.71 -21.75 -2.33
C ASP A 246 -16.67 -21.35 -3.81
N GLU A 247 -15.96 -20.28 -4.17
CA GLU A 247 -15.79 -19.87 -5.58
C GLU A 247 -14.87 -20.80 -6.39
N GLN A 248 -14.09 -21.65 -5.74
CA GLN A 248 -13.17 -22.60 -6.38
C GLN A 248 -13.77 -24.00 -6.60
N ASN A 249 -14.98 -24.27 -6.07
CA ASN A 249 -15.69 -25.55 -6.18
C ASN A 249 -16.87 -25.49 -7.17
#